data_AF-A0A318EDH0-F1
#
_entry.id   AF-A0A318EDH0-F1
#
_cell.length_a   1.000
_cell.length_b   1.000
_cell.length_c   1.000
_cell.angle_alpha   90.00
_cell.angle_beta   90.00
_cell.angle_gamma   90.00
#
_symmetry.space_group_name_H-M   'P 1'
#
loop_
_entity.id
_entity.type
_entity.pdbx_description
1 polymer ?
#
loop_
_entity_poly.entity_id
_entity_poly.type
_entity_poly.pdbx_seq_one_letter_code
_entity_poly.pdbx_strand_id
1 'polypeptide(L)'
;MDGDVLIIPPRPAYTYVGGRVSREGPVLYEAGMQGDDYYEAAGGSGRGWFSRDLLVLPDGETQILKLRFWNYQPTAIPPGSLLLFGVADPACLPVTVRR
;
A
#
# COMPACT_ATOMS: atom_id res chain seq x y z
N MET A 1 -29.65 5.80 24.28
CA MET A 1 -29.46 6.78 23.19
C MET A 1 -28.07 6.52 22.68
N ASP A 2 -27.93 5.78 21.59
CA ASP A 2 -26.67 5.74 20.86
C ASP A 2 -26.64 6.94 19.92
N GLY A 3 -25.60 7.76 20.04
CA GLY A 3 -25.34 8.89 19.16
C GLY A 3 -24.14 8.57 18.28
N ASP A 4 -24.04 9.26 17.14
CA ASP A 4 -22.91 9.09 16.23
C ASP A 4 -21.65 9.76 16.78
N VAL A 5 -20.50 9.15 16.51
CA VAL A 5 -19.18 9.68 16.87
C VAL A 5 -18.40 9.95 15.59
N LEU A 6 -18.02 11.20 15.38
CA LEU A 6 -17.12 11.61 14.29
C LEU A 6 -15.71 11.85 14.86
N ILE A 7 -14.72 11.18 14.29
CA ILE A 7 -13.31 11.33 14.68
C ILE A 7 -12.55 11.97 13.53
N ILE A 8 -11.89 13.12 13.78
CA ILE A 8 -11.02 13.80 12.83
C ILE A 8 -9.57 13.65 13.32
N PRO A 9 -8.75 12.78 12.70
CA PRO A 9 -7.37 12.61 13.11
C PRO A 9 -6.50 13.80 12.66
N PRO A 10 -5.35 14.05 13.33
CA PRO A 10 -4.35 14.97 12.81
C PRO A 10 -3.80 14.46 11.48
N ARG A 11 -3.46 15.38 10.56
CA ARG A 11 -2.84 15.03 9.27
C ARG A 11 -1.51 14.29 9.51
N PRO A 12 -1.35 13.03 9.08
CA PRO A 12 -0.08 12.31 9.23
C PRO A 12 1.03 12.97 8.39
N ALA A 13 2.28 12.83 8.81
CA ALA A 13 3.47 13.29 8.07
C ALA A 13 4.23 12.13 7.40
N TYR A 14 3.61 10.96 7.34
CA TYR A 14 4.22 9.73 6.83
C TYR A 14 3.19 8.91 6.05
N THR A 15 3.68 7.98 5.25
CA THR A 15 2.93 6.90 4.63
C THR A 15 3.35 5.60 5.30
N TYR A 16 2.41 4.72 5.60
CA TYR A 16 2.74 3.40 6.16
C TYR A 16 3.07 2.44 5.03
N VAL A 17 4.18 1.70 5.15
CA VAL A 17 4.60 0.70 4.16
C VAL A 17 4.61 -0.68 4.80
N GLY A 18 4.05 -1.68 4.13
CA GLY A 18 4.04 -3.07 4.59
C GLY A 18 4.05 -4.09 3.46
N GLY A 19 4.10 -5.37 3.82
CA GLY A 19 4.08 -6.50 2.89
C GLY A 19 5.49 -6.97 2.53
N ARG A 20 5.73 -7.22 1.24
CA ARG A 20 7.02 -7.75 0.74
C ARG A 20 8.10 -6.66 0.62
N VAL A 21 8.50 -6.13 1.77
CA VAL A 21 9.60 -5.16 1.95
C VAL A 21 10.52 -5.61 3.07
N SER A 22 11.77 -5.14 3.10
CA SER A 22 12.69 -5.48 4.18
C SER A 22 12.37 -4.78 5.50
N ARG A 23 11.81 -3.56 5.44
CA ARG A 23 11.49 -2.73 6.60
C ARG A 23 10.06 -2.22 6.49
N GLU A 24 9.15 -2.90 7.17
CA GLU A 24 7.78 -2.41 7.34
C GLU A 24 7.73 -1.27 8.37
N GLY A 25 6.79 -0.35 8.18
CA GLY A 25 6.55 0.75 9.09
C GLY A 25 6.35 2.10 8.40
N PRO A 26 6.39 3.21 9.17
CA PRO A 26 6.21 4.54 8.62
C PRO A 26 7.44 4.97 7.80
N VAL A 27 7.19 5.49 6.60
CA VAL A 27 8.17 6.20 5.76
C VAL A 27 7.74 7.65 5.68
N LEU A 28 8.65 8.59 5.93
CA LEU A 28 8.34 10.02 5.88
C LEU A 28 7.80 10.40 4.51
N TYR A 29 6.77 11.24 4.53
CA TYR A 29 6.18 11.77 3.31
C TYR A 29 7.08 12.87 2.75
N GLU A 30 7.41 12.77 1.47
CA GLU A 30 7.96 13.88 0.71
C GLU A 30 7.11 14.15 -0.53
N ALA A 31 6.96 15.44 -0.85
CA ALA A 31 6.11 15.87 -1.96
C ALA A 31 6.67 15.33 -3.29
N GLY A 32 5.80 14.67 -4.06
CA GLY A 32 6.17 14.09 -5.35
C GLY A 32 6.70 12.66 -5.27
N MET A 33 6.94 12.10 -4.07
CA MET A 33 7.29 10.68 -3.95
C MET A 33 6.16 9.79 -4.51
N GLN A 34 6.59 8.80 -5.27
CA GLN A 34 5.77 7.81 -5.93
C GLN A 34 5.91 6.44 -5.24
N GLY A 35 5.06 5.48 -5.62
CA GLY A 35 5.01 4.18 -4.95
C GLY A 35 6.31 3.35 -5.04
N ASP A 36 7.13 3.56 -6.06
CA ASP A 36 8.48 3.02 -6.16
C ASP A 36 9.46 3.66 -5.17
N ASP A 37 9.43 4.99 -5.00
CA ASP A 37 10.27 5.68 -4.01
C ASP A 37 10.06 5.13 -2.59
N TYR A 38 8.79 4.92 -2.20
CA TYR A 38 8.46 4.34 -0.89
C TYR A 38 8.86 2.87 -0.76
N TYR A 39 8.80 2.10 -1.85
CA TYR A 39 9.24 0.71 -1.85
C TYR A 39 10.76 0.60 -1.65
N GLU A 40 11.52 1.44 -2.34
CA GLU A 40 12.99 1.50 -2.21
C GLU A 40 13.39 1.99 -0.82
N ALA A 41 12.73 3.02 -0.28
CA ALA A 41 12.97 3.49 1.09
C ALA A 41 12.76 2.38 2.15
N ALA A 42 11.73 1.55 1.95
CA ALA A 42 11.45 0.37 2.77
C ALA A 42 12.41 -0.81 2.53
N GLY A 43 13.41 -0.67 1.66
CA GLY A 43 14.42 -1.68 1.37
C GLY A 43 13.87 -2.87 0.59
N GLY A 44 13.18 -2.61 -0.52
CA GLY A 44 12.49 -3.59 -1.36
C GLY A 44 13.08 -5.01 -1.38
N SER A 45 12.24 -6.03 -1.17
CA SER A 45 12.67 -7.42 -0.98
C SER A 45 12.25 -8.38 -2.10
N GLY A 46 12.04 -7.86 -3.32
CA GLY A 46 11.61 -8.63 -4.49
C GLY A 46 10.09 -8.85 -4.54
N ARG A 47 9.46 -8.32 -5.60
CA ARG A 47 8.02 -8.45 -5.87
C ARG A 47 7.74 -9.70 -6.70
N GLY A 48 6.84 -10.56 -6.26
CA GLY A 48 6.43 -11.75 -7.02
C GLY A 48 5.83 -11.38 -8.38
N TRP A 49 5.93 -12.28 -9.37
CA TRP A 49 5.40 -12.02 -10.72
C TRP A 49 3.89 -11.78 -10.72
N PHE A 50 3.16 -12.55 -9.92
CA PHE A 50 1.71 -12.48 -9.78
C PHE A 50 1.26 -11.66 -8.58
N SER A 51 2.15 -10.90 -7.93
CA SER A 51 1.77 -10.09 -6.78
C SER A 51 1.24 -8.72 -7.19
N ARG A 52 0.22 -8.25 -6.48
CA ARG A 52 -0.32 -6.89 -6.61
C ARG A 52 0.24 -5.97 -5.54
N ASP A 53 0.40 -4.72 -5.90
CA ASP A 53 0.77 -3.65 -4.96
C ASP A 53 -0.45 -2.76 -4.77
N LEU A 54 -0.81 -2.48 -3.52
CA LEU A 54 -2.03 -1.77 -3.16
C LEU A 54 -1.68 -0.44 -2.52
N LEU A 55 -2.41 0.59 -2.91
CA LEU A 55 -2.48 1.89 -2.27
C LEU A 55 -3.84 1.99 -1.60
N VAL A 56 -3.85 2.19 -0.29
CA VAL A 56 -5.05 2.61 0.45
C VAL A 56 -4.89 4.08 0.79
N LEU A 57 -5.82 4.90 0.31
CA LEU A 57 -5.86 6.33 0.54
C LEU A 57 -6.38 6.64 1.96
N PRO A 58 -6.13 7.86 2.49
CA PRO A 58 -6.56 8.24 3.83
C PRO A 58 -8.09 8.23 4.04
N ASP A 59 -8.86 8.31 2.95
CA ASP A 59 -10.32 8.18 2.94
C ASP A 59 -10.81 6.72 2.90
N GLY A 60 -9.88 5.76 2.79
CA GLY A 60 -10.14 4.33 2.71
C GLY A 60 -10.29 3.79 1.28
N GLU A 61 -10.25 4.62 0.24
CA GLU A 61 -10.29 4.14 -1.14
C GLU A 61 -9.05 3.29 -1.44
N THR A 62 -9.23 2.15 -2.12
CA THR A 62 -8.14 1.23 -2.45
C THR A 62 -7.89 1.20 -3.97
N GLN A 63 -6.63 1.36 -4.36
CA GLN A 63 -6.19 1.37 -5.74
C GLN A 63 -5.05 0.37 -5.95
N ILE A 64 -5.01 -0.28 -7.12
CA ILE A 64 -3.88 -1.14 -7.50
C ILE A 64 -2.82 -0.26 -8.14
N LEU A 65 -1.61 -0.27 -7.58
CA LEU A 65 -0.47 0.42 -8.14
C LEU A 65 0.10 -0.37 -9.32
N LYS A 66 0.37 0.32 -10.43
CA LYS A 66 1.02 -0.26 -11.59
C LYS A 66 2.50 0.16 -11.60
N LEU A 67 3.32 -0.59 -10.89
CA LEU A 67 4.75 -0.27 -10.70
C LEU A 67 5.66 -1.17 -11.54
N ARG A 68 5.11 -1.97 -12.46
CA ARG A 68 5.90 -2.90 -13.27
C ARG A 68 6.32 -2.22 -14.57
N PHE A 69 7.49 -2.58 -15.08
CA PHE A 69 8.05 -1.93 -16.27
C PHE A 69 7.11 -1.95 -17.50
N TRP A 70 6.25 -2.96 -17.64
CA TRP A 70 5.34 -3.12 -18.78
C TRP A 70 4.01 -2.37 -18.63
N ASN A 71 3.64 -1.92 -17.43
CA ASN A 71 2.40 -1.22 -17.17
C ASN A 71 2.57 -0.01 -16.24
N TYR A 72 3.80 0.51 -16.16
CA TYR A 72 4.18 1.53 -15.20
C TYR A 72 3.29 2.77 -15.32
N GLN A 73 2.65 3.12 -14.22
CA GLN A 73 1.83 4.31 -14.10
C GLN A 73 2.31 5.09 -12.86
N PRO A 74 2.96 6.25 -13.06
CA PRO A 74 3.42 7.07 -11.95
C PRO A 74 2.20 7.61 -11.17
N THR A 75 2.18 7.33 -9.86
CA THR A 75 1.10 7.76 -8.96
C THR A 75 1.73 8.42 -7.73
N ALA A 76 1.44 9.70 -7.54
CA ALA A 76 1.86 10.44 -6.35
C ALA A 76 1.09 9.92 -5.13
N ILE A 77 1.81 9.63 -4.05
CA ILE A 77 1.20 9.06 -2.84
C ILE A 77 0.98 10.16 -1.80
N PRO A 78 -0.26 10.42 -1.36
CA PRO A 78 -0.53 11.42 -0.33
C PRO A 78 -0.06 10.92 1.06
N PRO A 79 0.17 11.84 2.01
CA PRO A 79 0.49 11.45 3.38
C PRO A 79 -0.70 10.78 4.06
N GLY A 80 -0.42 9.86 4.97
CA GLY A 80 -1.43 9.06 5.68
C GLY A 80 -1.93 7.85 4.90
N SER A 81 -1.42 7.63 3.68
CA SER A 81 -1.71 6.42 2.90
C SER A 81 -1.07 5.18 3.51
N LEU A 82 -1.64 4.02 3.18
CA LEU A 82 -1.08 2.71 3.43
C LEU A 82 -0.68 2.06 2.11
N LEU A 83 0.59 1.69 1.99
CA LEU A 83 1.17 0.97 0.87
C LEU A 83 1.42 -0.47 1.26
N LEU A 84 0.79 -1.40 0.55
CA LEU A 84 1.00 -2.83 0.71
C LEU A 84 1.64 -3.40 -0.54
N PHE A 85 2.89 -3.83 -0.42
CA PHE A 85 3.64 -4.39 -1.54
C PHE A 85 3.55 -5.90 -1.56
N GLY A 86 3.43 -6.47 -2.76
CA GLY A 86 3.53 -7.90 -2.95
C GLY A 86 2.40 -8.72 -2.35
N VAL A 87 1.19 -8.15 -2.28
CA VAL A 87 -0.02 -8.85 -1.87
C VAL A 87 -0.30 -9.99 -2.86
N ALA A 88 -0.56 -11.18 -2.33
CA ALA A 88 -0.81 -12.36 -3.15
C ALA A 88 -2.09 -12.18 -3.98
N ASP A 89 -2.05 -12.62 -5.25
CA ASP A 89 -3.29 -12.74 -6.03
C ASP A 89 -4.21 -13.77 -5.34
N PRO A 90 -5.50 -13.46 -5.13
CA PRO A 90 -6.49 -14.43 -4.66
C PRO A 90 -6.49 -15.74 -5.45
N ALA A 91 -6.14 -15.70 -6.75
CA ALA A 91 -5.99 -16.90 -7.57
C ALA A 91 -4.87 -17.85 -7.09
N CYS A 92 -3.92 -17.34 -6.30
CA CYS A 92 -2.83 -18.14 -5.71
C CYS A 92 -3.13 -18.58 -4.26
N LEU A 93 -4.26 -18.19 -3.67
CA LEU A 93 -4.63 -18.63 -2.33
C LEU A 93 -5.19 -20.05 -2.37
N PRO A 94 -4.78 -20.93 -1.44
CA PRO A 94 -5.32 -22.28 -1.37
C PRO A 94 -6.81 -22.22 -1.01
N VAL A 95 -7.67 -22.64 -1.94
CA VAL A 95 -9.10 -22.78 -1.67
C VAL A 95 -9.30 -24.09 -0.91
N THR A 96 -9.38 -24.05 0.42
CA THR A 96 -9.81 -25.22 1.17
C THR A 96 -11.30 -25.44 0.88
N VAL A 97 -11.59 -26.32 -0.06
CA VAL A 97 -12.95 -26.84 -0.26
C VAL A 97 -13.30 -27.66 0.99
N ARG A 98 -14.08 -27.09 1.91
CA ARG A 98 -14.70 -27.89 2.97
C ARG A 98 -15.72 -28.79 2.31
N ARG A 99 -15.47 -30.11 2.40
CA ARG A 99 -16.40 -31.16 2.00
C ARG A 99 -17.33 -31.49 3.16
#